data_AF-A0A1D8INN9-F1
#
_entry.id   AF-A0A1D8INN9-F1
#
_cell.length_a   1.000
_cell.length_b   1.000
_cell.length_c   1.000
_cell.angle_alpha   90.00
_cell.angle_beta   90.00
_cell.angle_gamma   90.00
#
_symmetry.space_group_name_H-M   'P 1'
#
loop_
_entity.id
_entity.type
_entity.pdbx_description
1 polymer ?
#
loop_
_entity_poly.entity_id
_entity_poly.type
_entity_poly.pdbx_seq_one_letter_code
_entity_poly.pdbx_strand_id
1 'polypeptide(L)'
;MSTHHKALKMAIATIVASAALATGTTALAASGPKMAKCFGVNAAHRNDCKTATGSCAGTDPKARDPNAFILVPQGVCGMIAGGTTHPTPIALKREQTFHHELMEMSPEKRKEAVKMLRMKQAKLHMESGS
;
A
#
# COMPACT_ATOMS: atom_id res chain seq x y z
N MET A 1 -5.47 63.47 -49.44
CA MET A 1 -4.64 64.04 -48.35
C MET A 1 -5.37 63.82 -47.03
N SER A 2 -4.59 63.62 -45.97
CA SER A 2 -4.87 62.95 -44.69
C SER A 2 -6.10 63.33 -43.85
N THR A 3 -6.31 62.44 -42.86
CA THR A 3 -7.03 62.52 -41.57
C THR A 3 -8.46 61.98 -41.62
N HIS A 4 -8.84 60.99 -40.80
CA HIS A 4 -9.11 61.16 -39.37
C HIS A 4 -8.83 59.91 -38.51
N HIS A 5 -8.56 60.20 -37.24
CA HIS A 5 -8.25 59.32 -36.13
C HIS A 5 -9.44 58.50 -35.60
N LYS A 6 -9.11 57.31 -35.08
CA LYS A 6 -9.70 56.61 -33.93
C LYS A 6 -11.17 56.18 -34.01
N ALA A 7 -11.37 54.86 -34.09
CA ALA A 7 -12.23 54.16 -33.15
C ALA A 7 -11.79 52.69 -33.02
N LEU A 8 -10.90 52.50 -32.05
CA LEU A 8 -10.53 51.25 -31.42
C LEU A 8 -11.80 50.47 -30.98
N LYS A 9 -12.15 49.41 -31.71
CA LYS A 9 -13.04 48.36 -31.18
C LYS A 9 -12.15 47.19 -30.78
N MET A 10 -11.79 47.17 -29.51
CA MET A 10 -11.22 46.00 -28.86
C MET A 10 -12.30 44.90 -28.81
N ALA A 11 -12.17 43.90 -29.67
CA ALA A 11 -12.83 42.62 -29.50
C ALA A 11 -11.79 41.64 -28.94
N ILE A 12 -12.01 41.24 -27.70
CA ILE A 12 -11.21 40.30 -26.93
C ILE A 12 -11.41 38.91 -27.55
N ALA A 13 -10.38 38.36 -28.19
CA ALA A 13 -10.32 36.95 -28.52
C ALA A 13 -9.48 36.24 -27.45
N THR A 14 -10.12 35.78 -26.38
CA THR A 14 -9.49 34.86 -25.41
C THR A 14 -9.35 33.50 -26.07
N ILE A 15 -8.16 33.21 -26.61
CA ILE A 15 -7.75 31.85 -26.96
C ILE A 15 -7.45 31.14 -25.64
N VAL A 16 -8.38 30.29 -25.18
CA VAL A 16 -8.07 29.30 -24.14
C VAL A 16 -7.26 28.18 -24.81
N ALA A 17 -5.94 28.25 -24.65
CA ALA A 17 -5.03 27.16 -25.00
C ALA A 17 -4.25 26.76 -23.74
N SER A 18 -4.71 25.69 -23.07
CA SER A 18 -4.00 24.83 -22.10
C SER A 18 -5.05 24.04 -21.31
N ALA A 19 -4.95 22.75 -21.01
CA ALA A 19 -3.92 21.77 -21.22
C ALA A 19 -4.61 20.39 -21.32
N ALA A 20 -4.13 19.53 -22.21
CA ALA A 20 -4.43 18.12 -22.14
C ALA A 20 -3.80 17.55 -20.86
N LEU A 21 -4.59 17.34 -19.81
CA LEU A 21 -4.18 16.49 -18.69
C LEU A 21 -4.43 15.03 -19.06
N ALA A 22 -3.57 14.52 -19.92
CA ALA A 22 -3.20 13.12 -19.89
C ALA A 22 -2.29 12.93 -18.66
N THR A 23 -2.86 12.51 -17.54
CA THR A 23 -2.11 11.74 -16.55
C THR A 23 -2.95 10.52 -16.20
N GLY A 24 -2.83 9.50 -17.04
CA GLY A 24 -3.07 8.15 -16.57
C GLY A 24 -2.22 7.95 -15.31
N THR A 25 -2.86 7.54 -14.22
CA THR A 25 -2.17 7.10 -13.02
C THR A 25 -1.39 5.84 -13.38
N THR A 26 -0.20 6.00 -13.94
CA THR A 26 0.82 4.97 -13.82
C THR A 26 1.04 4.86 -12.32
N ALA A 27 0.61 3.74 -11.74
CA ALA A 27 1.06 3.36 -10.42
C ALA A 27 2.59 3.38 -10.50
N LEU A 28 3.20 4.41 -9.92
CA LEU A 28 4.64 4.49 -9.77
C LEU A 28 4.98 3.26 -8.94
N ALA A 29 5.51 2.22 -9.59
CA ALA A 29 6.08 1.09 -8.89
C ALA A 29 7.11 1.70 -7.94
N ALA A 30 6.81 1.67 -6.64
CA ALA A 30 7.63 2.34 -5.64
C ALA A 30 9.06 1.85 -5.82
N SER A 31 9.95 2.74 -6.26
CA SER A 31 11.40 2.54 -6.33
C SER A 31 12.02 2.49 -4.92
N GLY A 32 11.27 1.94 -3.96
CA GLY A 32 11.70 1.72 -2.60
C GLY A 32 12.58 0.47 -2.49
N PRO A 33 13.35 0.35 -1.40
CA PRO A 33 14.13 -0.84 -1.15
C PRO A 33 13.25 -2.09 -1.15
N LYS A 34 13.73 -3.17 -1.75
CA LYS A 34 13.08 -4.47 -1.67
C LYS A 34 12.97 -4.85 -0.18
N MET A 35 11.77 -5.23 0.27
CA MET A 35 11.51 -5.58 1.67
C MET A 35 11.58 -7.09 1.88
N ALA A 36 11.92 -7.50 3.10
CA ALA A 36 11.94 -8.89 3.55
C ALA A 36 11.22 -8.99 4.90
N LYS A 37 10.51 -10.10 5.13
CA LYS A 37 10.00 -10.46 6.45
C LYS A 37 11.17 -10.92 7.31
N CYS A 38 11.35 -10.31 8.47
CA CYS A 38 12.36 -10.71 9.45
C CYS A 38 11.67 -11.27 10.69
N PHE A 39 11.76 -12.57 10.86
CA PHE A 39 11.11 -13.30 11.94
C PHE A 39 11.95 -13.31 13.21
N GLY A 40 11.30 -13.41 14.37
CA GLY A 40 11.99 -13.56 15.66
C GLY A 40 12.70 -12.31 16.16
N VAL A 41 12.41 -11.12 15.59
CA VAL A 41 13.04 -9.86 15.98
C VAL A 41 12.08 -8.80 16.51
N ASN A 42 10.77 -9.04 16.43
CA ASN A 42 9.77 -8.10 16.93
C ASN A 42 9.92 -7.87 18.44
N ALA A 43 9.66 -6.65 18.91
CA ALA A 43 9.38 -6.43 20.33
C ALA A 43 7.94 -6.87 20.65
N ALA A 44 7.61 -6.99 21.93
CA ALA A 44 6.24 -7.19 22.37
C ALA A 44 5.35 -6.07 21.81
N HIS A 45 4.22 -6.44 21.23
CA HIS A 45 3.26 -5.55 20.57
C HIS A 45 3.87 -4.69 19.46
N ARG A 46 4.90 -5.20 18.77
CA ARG A 46 5.59 -4.52 17.66
C ARG A 46 5.85 -5.47 16.49
N ASN A 47 4.89 -6.34 16.19
CA ASN A 47 4.87 -7.14 14.98
C ASN A 47 4.13 -6.42 13.84
N ASP A 48 4.43 -6.78 12.60
CA ASP A 48 3.66 -6.34 11.44
C ASP A 48 2.35 -7.13 11.25
N CYS A 49 1.51 -6.67 10.32
CA CYS A 49 0.29 -7.37 9.94
C CYS A 49 0.58 -8.75 9.29
N LYS A 50 -0.42 -9.64 9.33
CA LYS A 50 -0.38 -10.98 8.70
C LYS A 50 0.73 -11.90 9.23
N THR A 51 1.07 -11.80 10.51
CA THR A 51 1.88 -12.82 11.16
C THR A 51 1.04 -14.08 11.43
N ALA A 52 1.70 -15.17 11.85
CA ALA A 52 0.97 -16.32 12.37
C ALA A 52 0.29 -16.01 13.71
N THR A 53 0.79 -15.01 14.45
CA THR A 53 0.27 -14.60 15.76
C THR A 53 -0.89 -13.62 15.69
N GLY A 54 -1.14 -12.97 14.55
CA GLY A 54 -2.26 -12.04 14.40
C GLY A 54 -2.41 -11.44 13.01
N SER A 55 -3.60 -10.95 12.71
CA SER A 55 -3.89 -10.29 11.43
C SER A 55 -3.46 -8.82 11.39
N CYS A 56 -3.50 -8.15 12.56
CA CYS A 56 -3.17 -6.72 12.70
C CYS A 56 -1.80 -6.53 13.33
N ALA A 57 -1.13 -5.42 12.99
CA ALA A 57 0.13 -5.02 13.60
C ALA A 57 -0.03 -4.79 15.11
N GLY A 58 1.05 -5.04 15.86
CA GLY A 58 1.12 -4.80 17.30
C GLY A 58 0.28 -5.74 18.18
N THR A 59 -0.27 -6.81 17.61
CA THR A 59 -1.14 -7.75 18.33
C THR A 59 -0.39 -8.87 19.06
N ASP A 60 0.87 -9.12 18.72
CA ASP A 60 1.66 -10.18 19.35
C ASP A 60 2.20 -9.73 20.71
N PRO A 61 1.80 -10.35 21.83
CA PRO A 61 2.30 -9.98 23.15
C PRO A 61 3.75 -10.43 23.40
N LYS A 62 4.30 -11.34 22.59
CA LYS A 62 5.62 -11.92 22.82
C LYS A 62 6.69 -11.13 22.07
N ALA A 63 7.77 -10.80 22.77
CA ALA A 63 8.99 -10.35 22.12
C ALA A 63 9.71 -11.55 21.49
N ARG A 64 10.38 -11.32 20.35
CA ARG A 64 11.19 -12.30 19.62
C ARG A 64 10.39 -13.57 19.25
N ASP A 65 9.10 -13.44 18.94
CA ASP A 65 8.30 -14.60 18.54
C ASP A 65 8.73 -15.06 17.14
N PRO A 66 9.14 -16.33 16.97
CA PRO A 66 9.57 -16.84 15.66
C PRO A 66 8.42 -16.90 14.63
N ASN A 67 7.16 -16.80 15.07
CA ASN A 67 5.97 -16.79 14.22
C ASN A 67 5.50 -15.37 13.87
N ALA A 68 6.13 -14.34 14.45
CA ALA A 68 5.95 -12.96 14.08
C ALA A 68 7.15 -12.42 13.32
N PHE A 69 6.88 -11.46 12.45
CA PHE A 69 7.90 -10.74 11.71
C PHE A 69 7.67 -9.24 11.79
N ILE A 70 8.73 -8.50 11.47
CA ILE A 70 8.66 -7.14 10.99
C ILE A 70 9.22 -7.06 9.57
N LEU A 71 8.76 -6.10 8.77
CA LEU A 71 9.31 -5.82 7.45
C LEU A 71 10.54 -4.94 7.59
N VAL A 72 11.63 -5.42 7.00
CA VAL A 72 12.90 -4.69 6.94
C VAL A 72 13.39 -4.64 5.49
N PRO A 73 14.25 -3.69 5.11
CA PRO A 73 14.95 -3.76 3.84
C PRO A 73 15.71 -5.08 3.68
N GLN A 74 15.79 -5.60 2.46
CA GLN A 74 16.57 -6.80 2.17
C GLN A 74 18.01 -6.68 2.67
N GLY A 75 18.56 -7.78 3.19
CA GLY A 75 19.89 -7.83 3.80
C GLY A 75 19.95 -7.42 5.28
N VAL A 76 19.01 -6.61 5.77
CA VAL A 76 19.03 -6.12 7.17
C VAL A 76 18.76 -7.23 8.18
N CYS A 77 17.88 -8.19 7.86
CA CYS A 77 17.47 -9.21 8.82
C CYS A 77 18.65 -10.04 9.36
N GLY A 78 19.62 -10.36 8.51
CA GLY A 78 20.82 -11.11 8.90
C GLY A 78 21.79 -10.32 9.77
N MET A 79 21.65 -9.00 9.85
CA MET A 79 22.43 -8.14 10.74
C MET A 79 21.83 -8.04 12.15
N ILE A 80 20.62 -8.57 12.35
CA ILE A 80 19.93 -8.55 13.65
C ILE A 80 20.13 -9.90 14.32
N ALA A 81 20.67 -9.90 15.54
CA ALA A 81 20.83 -11.13 16.33
C ALA A 81 19.49 -11.87 16.48
N GLY A 82 19.49 -13.17 16.15
CA GLY A 82 18.32 -14.04 16.15
C GLY A 82 17.33 -13.82 15.00
N GLY A 83 17.62 -12.90 14.07
CA GLY A 83 16.78 -12.63 12.91
C GLY A 83 16.94 -13.69 11.83
N THR A 84 15.83 -14.04 11.19
CA THR A 84 15.81 -14.94 10.04
C THR A 84 14.76 -14.53 9.03
N THR A 85 15.07 -14.69 7.74
CA THR A 85 14.09 -14.54 6.66
C THR A 85 13.32 -15.84 6.40
N HIS A 86 13.68 -16.93 7.08
CA HIS A 86 13.00 -18.22 6.95
C HIS A 86 11.82 -18.30 7.92
N PRO A 87 10.59 -18.46 7.43
CA PRO A 87 9.42 -18.62 8.30
C PRO A 87 9.47 -19.97 9.02
N THR A 88 8.87 -20.03 10.21
CA THR A 88 8.54 -21.31 10.84
C THR A 88 7.50 -22.07 10.00
N PRO A 89 7.33 -23.39 10.19
CA PRO A 89 6.24 -24.13 9.54
C PRO A 89 4.85 -23.55 9.83
N ILE A 90 4.65 -22.97 11.03
CA ILE A 90 3.37 -22.34 11.41
C ILE A 90 3.16 -21.04 10.63
N ALA A 91 4.17 -20.17 10.57
CA ALA A 91 4.12 -18.92 9.81
C ALA A 91 3.94 -19.17 8.30
N LEU A 92 4.65 -20.15 7.77
CA LEU A 92 4.53 -20.57 6.37
C LEU A 92 3.13 -21.10 6.06
N LYS A 93 2.60 -21.99 6.90
CA LYS A 93 1.26 -22.56 6.72
C LYS A 93 0.19 -21.48 6.74
N ARG A 94 0.27 -20.51 7.66
CA ARG A 94 -0.67 -19.36 7.73
C ARG A 94 -0.72 -18.59 6.40
N GLU A 95 0.45 -18.28 5.84
CA GLU A 95 0.55 -17.56 4.57
C GLU A 95 0.03 -18.41 3.40
N GLN A 96 0.38 -19.69 3.35
CA GLN A 96 -0.09 -20.63 2.32
C GLN A 96 -1.61 -20.81 2.38
N THR A 97 -2.20 -20.98 3.56
CA THR A 97 -3.66 -21.10 3.71
C THR A 97 -4.37 -19.86 3.20
N PHE A 98 -3.89 -18.66 3.54
CA PHE A 98 -4.47 -17.43 3.02
C PHE A 98 -4.38 -17.37 1.49
N HIS A 99 -3.24 -17.75 0.91
CA HIS A 99 -3.08 -17.78 -0.55
C HIS A 99 -4.01 -18.81 -1.20
N HIS A 100 -4.15 -20.00 -0.61
CA HIS A 100 -5.05 -21.05 -1.08
C HIS A 100 -6.50 -20.58 -1.09
N GLU A 101 -7.00 -20.02 0.01
CA GLU A 101 -8.35 -19.47 0.10
C GLU A 101 -8.60 -18.38 -0.95
N LEU A 102 -7.61 -17.52 -1.22
CA LEU A 102 -7.70 -16.51 -2.28
C LEU A 102 -7.85 -17.13 -3.68
N MET A 103 -7.16 -18.24 -3.93
CA MET A 103 -7.17 -18.92 -5.24
C MET A 103 -8.42 -19.77 -5.44
N GLU A 104 -8.99 -20.33 -4.38
CA GLU A 104 -10.25 -21.07 -4.40
C GLU A 104 -11.50 -20.19 -4.51
N MET A 105 -11.39 -18.90 -4.20
CA MET A 105 -12.51 -17.98 -4.40
C MET A 105 -12.88 -17.82 -5.87
N SER A 106 -14.16 -18.03 -6.17
CA SER A 106 -14.73 -17.72 -7.49
C SER A 106 -14.51 -16.25 -7.86
N PRO A 107 -14.44 -15.91 -9.16
CA PRO A 107 -14.24 -14.52 -9.60
C PRO A 107 -15.26 -13.55 -9.00
N GLU A 108 -16.52 -13.97 -8.85
CA GLU A 108 -17.59 -13.15 -8.27
C GLU A 108 -17.41 -12.94 -6.76
N LYS A 109 -17.08 -14.00 -6.01
CA LYS A 109 -16.76 -13.87 -4.57
C LYS A 109 -15.54 -12.97 -4.36
N ARG A 110 -14.53 -13.07 -5.23
CA ARG A 110 -13.33 -12.22 -5.18
C ARG A 110 -13.66 -10.76 -5.44
N LYS A 111 -14.49 -10.45 -6.45
CA LYS A 111 -14.95 -9.07 -6.73
C LYS A 111 -15.69 -8.49 -5.53
N GLU A 112 -16.60 -9.25 -4.93
CA GLU A 112 -17.36 -8.79 -3.76
C GLU A 112 -16.45 -8.60 -2.54
N ALA A 113 -15.51 -9.51 -2.29
CA ALA A 113 -14.52 -9.35 -1.23
C ALA A 113 -13.66 -8.09 -1.41
N VAL A 114 -13.18 -7.81 -2.63
CA VAL A 114 -12.42 -6.59 -2.93
C VAL A 114 -13.28 -5.33 -2.75
N LYS A 115 -14.55 -5.37 -3.17
CA LYS A 115 -15.50 -4.27 -2.96
C LYS A 115 -15.69 -3.99 -1.47
N MET A 116 -15.93 -5.02 -0.67
CA MET A 116 -16.05 -4.89 0.78
C MET A 116 -14.77 -4.32 1.41
N LEU A 117 -13.59 -4.81 1.01
CA LEU A 117 -12.31 -4.31 1.52
C LEU A 117 -12.10 -2.82 1.20
N ARG A 118 -12.43 -2.38 -0.02
CA ARG A 118 -12.35 -0.96 -0.42
C ARG A 118 -13.30 -0.07 0.38
N MET A 119 -14.54 -0.52 0.58
CA MET A 119 -15.52 0.23 1.39
C MET A 119 -15.05 0.35 2.84
N LYS A 120 -14.51 -0.73 3.40
CA LYS A 120 -13.94 -0.74 4.76
C LYS A 120 -12.72 0.18 4.87
N GLN A 121 -11.82 0.17 3.89
CA GLN A 121 -10.68 1.07 3.84
C GLN A 121 -11.13 2.53 3.76
N ALA A 122 -12.07 2.87 2.88
CA ALA A 122 -12.62 4.21 2.77
C ALA A 122 -13.21 4.68 4.11
N LYS A 123 -13.96 3.81 4.79
CA LYS A 123 -14.49 4.10 6.13
C LYS A 123 -13.38 4.36 7.16
N LEU A 124 -12.36 3.49 7.21
CA LEU A 124 -11.22 3.67 8.12
C LEU A 124 -10.47 4.98 7.84
N HIS A 125 -10.28 5.35 6.58
CA HIS A 125 -9.65 6.62 6.21
C HIS A 125 -10.47 7.81 6.70
N MET A 126 -11.80 7.77 6.55
CA MET A 126 -12.70 8.80 7.08
C MET A 126 -12.70 8.87 8.61
N GLU A 127 -12.66 7.73 9.30
CA GLU A 127 -12.61 7.66 10.76
C GLU A 127 -11.24 8.08 11.32
N SER A 128 -10.17 7.91 10.56
CA SER A 128 -8.80 8.29 10.96
C SER A 128 -8.50 9.78 10.80
N GLY A 129 -9.40 10.58 10.22
CA GLY A 129 -9.36 12.04 10.27
C GLY A 129 -8.04 12.68 9.87
N SER A 130 -7.40 12.19 8.79
CA SER A 130 -6.26 12.84 8.14
C SER A 130 -6.59 13.22 6.72
#